data_AF-A0A351Y5N4-F1
#
_entry.id   AF-A0A351Y5N4-F1
#
_cell.length_a   1.000
_cell.length_b   1.000
_cell.length_c   1.000
_cell.angle_alpha   90.00
_cell.angle_beta   90.00
_cell.angle_gamma   90.00
#
_symmetry.space_group_name_H-M   'P 1'
#
loop_
_entity.id
_entity.type
_entity.pdbx_description
1 polymer ?
#
loop_
_entity_poly.entity_id
_entity_poly.type
_entity_poly.pdbx_seq_one_letter_code
_entity_poly.pdbx_strand_id
1 'polypeptide(L)' 'MYSDSGKQTSPDQKIVFVLDINRTMNTKDVFSGTQQISRLQAAKSLIHQQILSDSQFSYGLILFNQGTDYIIPPTFDT' A
#
# COMPACT_ATOMS: atom_id res chain seq x y z
N MET A 1 -13.67 22.54 -37.29
CA MET A 1 -13.35 21.19 -36.78
C MET A 1 -12.66 21.36 -35.45
N TYR A 2 -13.40 21.19 -34.35
CA TYR A 2 -12.80 21.09 -33.01
C TYR A 2 -12.38 19.63 -32.84
N SER A 3 -11.07 19.37 -32.77
CA SER A 3 -10.58 18.02 -32.45
C SER A 3 -10.84 17.76 -30.97
N ASP A 4 -11.56 16.69 -30.66
CA ASP A 4 -11.74 16.13 -29.32
C ASP A 4 -10.38 15.89 -28.62
N SER A 5 -9.88 16.90 -27.94
CA SER A 5 -8.73 16.83 -27.03
C SER A 5 -9.14 16.48 -25.59
N GLY A 6 -10.42 16.20 -25.36
CA GLY A 6 -10.95 15.76 -24.08
C GLY A 6 -10.80 14.25 -23.85
N LYS A 7 -9.64 13.66 -24.14
CA LYS A 7 -9.34 12.34 -23.55
C LYS A 7 -9.08 12.59 -22.09
N GLN A 8 -10.10 12.36 -21.27
CA GLN A 8 -9.93 12.15 -19.84
C GLN A 8 -8.94 10.98 -19.70
N THR A 9 -7.67 11.32 -19.45
CA THR A 9 -6.71 10.38 -18.89
C THR A 9 -7.37 9.80 -17.66
N SER A 10 -7.33 8.47 -17.50
CA SER A 10 -7.95 7.78 -16.35
C SER A 10 -7.74 8.62 -15.08
N PRO A 11 -8.79 8.89 -14.27
CA PRO A 11 -8.65 9.75 -13.11
C PRO A 11 -7.43 9.32 -12.32
N ASP A 12 -6.59 10.25 -11.85
CA ASP A 12 -5.42 9.95 -11.03
C ASP A 12 -5.86 9.10 -9.84
N GLN A 13 -5.76 7.78 -9.98
CA GLN A 13 -6.27 6.85 -8.99
C GLN A 13 -5.25 6.79 -7.86
N LYS A 14 -5.68 7.21 -6.68
CA LYS A 14 -4.88 7.22 -5.46
C LYS A 14 -5.30 6.06 -4.58
N ILE A 15 -4.36 5.19 -4.25
CA ILE A 15 -4.57 4.08 -3.33
C ILE A 15 -3.85 4.41 -2.02
N VAL A 16 -4.57 4.32 -0.91
CA VAL A 16 -3.99 4.51 0.43
C VAL A 16 -4.06 3.19 1.18
N PHE A 17 -2.91 2.66 1.56
CA PHE A 17 -2.82 1.51 2.45
C PHE A 17 -2.84 1.99 3.90
N VAL A 18 -3.70 1.41 4.72
CA VAL A 18 -3.68 1.61 6.18
C VAL A 18 -3.15 0.33 6.81
N LEU A 19 -1.97 0.42 7.43
CA LEU A 19 -1.29 -0.72 8.02
C LEU A 19 -1.33 -0.61 9.54
N ASP A 20 -2.03 -1.55 10.18
CA ASP A 20 -1.96 -1.73 11.61
C ASP A 20 -0.55 -2.21 12.01
N ILE A 21 0.09 -1.50 12.94
CA ILE A 21 1.41 -1.81 13.52
C ILE A 21 1.32 -2.20 15.01
N ASN A 22 0.12 -2.55 15.49
CA ASN A 22 -0.10 -3.08 16.83
C ASN A 22 0.77 -4.32 17.10
N ARG A 23 1.05 -4.60 18.37
CA ARG A 23 1.93 -5.70 18.80
C ARG A 23 1.48 -7.08 18.27
N THR A 24 0.18 -7.29 18.09
CA THR A 24 -0.40 -8.54 17.55
C THR A 24 0.01 -8.80 16.10
N MET A 25 0.40 -7.77 15.35
CA MET A 25 0.89 -7.90 13.97
C MET A 25 2.29 -8.53 13.90
N ASN A 26 3.03 -8.59 15.02
CA ASN A 26 4.30 -9.30 15.10
C ASN A 26 4.15 -10.81 15.34
N THR A 27 2.94 -11.31 15.59
CA THR A 27 2.67 -12.75 15.74
C THR A 27 3.05 -13.48 14.45
N LYS A 28 3.82 -14.57 14.59
CA LYS A 28 4.28 -15.42 13.48
C LYS A 28 3.34 -16.60 13.27
N ASP A 29 2.24 -16.36 12.57
CA ASP A 29 1.21 -17.36 12.27
C ASP A 29 0.79 -17.37 10.80
N VAL A 30 1.45 -16.58 9.96
CA VAL A 30 1.26 -16.60 8.51
C VAL A 30 2.36 -17.45 7.88
N PHE A 31 1.99 -18.33 6.95
CA PHE A 31 2.96 -19.17 6.23
C PHE A 31 3.39 -18.50 4.90
N SER A 32 4.70 -18.41 4.70
CA SER A 32 5.33 -18.07 3.43
C SER A 32 6.18 -19.27 3.00
N GLY A 33 5.60 -20.13 2.14
CA GLY A 33 6.15 -21.46 1.87
C GLY A 33 6.10 -22.34 3.12
N THR A 34 7.24 -22.84 3.57
CA THR A 34 7.37 -23.65 4.80
C THR A 34 7.68 -22.83 6.04
N GLN A 35 7.94 -21.52 5.91
CA GLN A 35 8.34 -20.66 7.02
C GLN A 35 7.15 -19.88 7.57
N GLN A 36 7.03 -19.83 8.91
CA GLN A 36 6.12 -18.90 9.59
C GLN A 36 6.75 -17.51 9.66
N ILE A 37 6.03 -16.51 9.15
CA ILE A 37 6.40 -15.10 9.16
C ILE A 37 5.36 -14.29 9.94
N SER A 38 5.72 -13.06 10.33
CA SER A 38 4.77 -12.21 11.03
C SER A 38 3.67 -11.70 10.10
N ARG A 39 2.48 -11.43 10.65
CA ARG A 39 1.39 -10.78 9.92
C ARG A 39 1.84 -9.45 9.30
N LEU A 40 2.64 -8.68 10.04
CA LEU A 40 3.24 -7.43 9.56
C LEU A 40 4.17 -7.64 8.37
N GLN A 41 4.99 -8.70 8.40
CA GLN A 41 5.89 -9.04 7.29
C GLN A 41 5.08 -9.45 6.05
N ALA A 42 4.05 -10.27 6.23
CA ALA A 42 3.16 -10.67 5.14
C ALA A 42 2.46 -9.46 4.50
N ALA A 43 1.92 -8.55 5.33
CA ALA A 43 1.26 -7.33 4.86
C ALA A 43 2.22 -6.43 4.06
N LYS A 44 3.45 -6.24 4.54
CA LYS A 44 4.49 -5.49 3.81
C LYS A 44 4.80 -6.11 2.45
N SER A 45 4.93 -7.43 2.39
CA SER A 45 5.19 -8.13 1.13
C SER A 45 4.04 -7.97 0.12
N LEU A 46 2.79 -8.06 0.57
CA LEU A 46 1.61 -7.88 -0.28
C LEU A 46 1.50 -6.45 -0.81
N ILE A 47 1.68 -5.45 0.05
CA ILE A 47 1.68 -4.04 -0.35
C ILE A 47 2.77 -3.77 -1.39
N HIS A 48 3.99 -4.27 -1.15
CA HIS A 48 5.10 -4.12 -2.09
C HIS A 48 4.81 -4.79 -3.44
N GLN A 49 4.25 -6.00 -3.44
CA GLN A 49 3.84 -6.68 -4.69
C GLN A 49 2.78 -5.90 -5.46
N GLN A 50 1.78 -5.33 -4.76
CA GLN A 50 0.75 -4.53 -5.39
C GLN A 50 1.33 -3.29 -6.07
N ILE A 51 2.20 -2.55 -5.38
CA ILE A 51 2.85 -1.35 -5.92
C ILE A 51 3.69 -1.70 -7.16
N LEU A 52 4.42 -2.81 -7.13
CA LEU A 52 5.21 -3.26 -8.28
C LEU A 52 4.36 -3.75 -9.46
N SER A 53 3.18 -4.31 -9.20
CA SER A 53 2.30 -4.85 -10.24
C SER A 53 1.58 -3.77 -11.04
N ASP A 54 1.41 -2.58 -10.47
CA ASP A 54 0.56 -1.55 -11.05
C ASP A 54 1.11 -0.13 -10.85
N SER A 55 1.93 0.31 -11.81
CA SER A 55 2.59 1.62 -11.79
C SER A 55 1.68 2.80 -12.17
N GLN A 56 0.41 2.55 -12.49
CA GLN A 56 -0.53 3.59 -12.94
C GLN A 56 -1.15 4.38 -11.78
N PHE A 57 -0.96 3.92 -10.54
CA PHE A 57 -1.56 4.50 -9.35
C PHE A 57 -0.56 5.31 -8.54
N SER A 58 -1.06 6.32 -7.84
CA SER A 58 -0.30 6.97 -6.77
C SER A 58 -0.59 6.28 -5.44
N TYR A 59 0.45 5.92 -4.69
CA TYR A 59 0.31 5.16 -3.45
C TYR A 59 0.65 6.00 -2.22
N GLY A 60 -0.14 5.84 -1.15
CA GLY A 60 0.17 6.34 0.19
C GLY A 60 0.12 5.23 1.23
N LEU A 61 0.82 5.41 2.34
CA LEU A 61 0.86 4.45 3.45
C LEU A 61 0.61 5.15 4.79
N ILE A 62 -0.42 4.75 5.52
CA ILE A 62 -0.69 5.21 6.87
C ILE A 62 -0.34 4.08 7.83
N LEU A 63 0.48 4.38 8.83
CA LEU A 63 0.77 3.46 9.92
C LEU A 63 -0.17 3.76 11.08
N PHE A 64 -1.02 2.79 11.42
CA PHE A 64 -2.00 2.89 12.49
C PHE A 64 -1.53 2.10 13.72
N ASN A 65 -1.51 2.73 14.88
CA ASN A 65 -1.26 2.07 16.16
C ASN A 65 -2.34 2.51 17.15
N GLN A 66 -2.87 1.61 17.98
CA GLN A 66 -3.82 1.98 19.03
C GLN A 66 -3.12 2.88 20.06
N GLY A 67 -3.23 4.20 19.86
CA GLY A 67 -2.61 5.23 20.69
C GLY A 67 -1.80 6.30 19.94
N THR A 68 -1.57 6.16 18.63
CA THR A 68 -0.92 7.21 17.80
C THR A 68 -1.06 6.91 16.32
N ASP A 69 -1.52 7.87 15.53
CA ASP A 69 -1.58 7.77 14.07
C ASP A 69 -0.30 8.37 13.46
N TYR A 70 0.45 7.58 12.69
CA TYR A 70 1.60 8.07 11.93
C TYR A 70 1.25 8.05 10.43
N ILE A 71 1.18 9.23 9.83
CA ILE A 71 0.90 9.38 8.40
C ILE A 71 2.24 9.45 7.66
N ILE A 72 2.52 8.47 6.78
CA ILE A 72 3.60 8.60 5.81
C ILE A 72 2.96 9.16 4.54
N PRO A 73 3.32 10.38 4.09
CA PRO A 73 2.71 10.96 2.91
C PRO A 73 2.97 10.07 1.69
N PRO A 74 2.08 10.08 0.69
CA PRO A 74 2.34 9.42 -0.59
C PRO A 74 3.63 9.99 -1.18
N THR A 75 4.70 9.20 -1.15
CA THR A 75 5.97 9.52 -1.78
C THR A 75 5.87 9.11 -3.25
N PHE A 76 5.84 10.09 -4.15
CA PHE A 76 6.17 9.89 -5.56
C PHE A 76 7.69 9.69 -5.65
N ASP A 77 8.19 8.51 -5.31
CA ASP A 77 9.53 8.11 -5.74
C ASP A 77 9.38 7.43 -7.11
N THR A 78 9.66 8.20 -8.16
CA THR A 78 9.95 7.71 -9.52
C THR A 78 11.35 7.11 -9.58
#